data_AF-A0A397D9L5-F1
#
_entry.id   AF-A0A397D9L5-F1
#
_cell.length_a   1.000
_cell.length_b   1.000
_cell.length_c   1.000
_cell.angle_alpha   90.00
_cell.angle_beta   90.00
_cell.angle_gamma   90.00
#
_symmetry.space_group_name_H-M   'P 1'
#
loop_
_entity.id
_entity.type
_entity.pdbx_description
1 polymer ?
#
loop_
_entity_poly.entity_id
_entity_poly.type
_entity_poly.pdbx_seq_one_letter_code
_entity_poly.pdbx_strand_id
1 'polypeptide(L)'
;MGRKVFRKKKVRAVDMHRLVYLGNAALRTVSRDVKDVMQIAPVVKAMKSIVGEHQGLGLAGPQVGVNQRFFLMIESIPQGNVAFGLCNASSPCICGVVDDDTPFTYEAVINPVINSKSAAVTKDFEGCLSFPGYQGVVSRAEVIDVTYTTLDGRKIENRTLANLHARVFQHELDHLDGVMFLDKIDMSVRSPLIVVWRRSLLHRQTLIHDDEFRSRDYLDLQMLLKDD
;
A
#
# COMPACT_ATOMS: atom_id res chain seq x y z
N MET A 1 43.05 23.75 26.12
CA MET A 1 41.66 23.58 26.61
C MET A 1 40.68 23.72 25.43
N GLY A 2 40.54 22.71 24.58
CA GLY A 2 39.69 22.77 23.38
C GLY A 2 38.27 22.31 23.66
N ARG A 3 37.29 23.23 23.73
CA ARG A 3 35.87 22.88 23.83
C ARG A 3 35.40 22.28 22.50
N LYS A 4 35.23 20.95 22.46
CA LYS A 4 34.54 20.26 21.36
C LYS A 4 33.08 20.69 21.36
N VAL A 5 32.71 21.56 20.42
CA VAL A 5 31.32 21.94 20.15
C VAL A 5 30.64 20.73 19.49
N PHE A 6 29.80 20.02 20.24
CA PHE A 6 28.90 19.02 19.68
C PHE A 6 27.86 19.72 18.80
N ARG A 7 28.03 19.66 17.47
CA ARG A 7 26.96 20.01 16.52
C ARG A 7 25.83 19.01 16.72
N LYS A 8 24.75 19.41 17.39
CA LYS A 8 23.46 18.71 17.32
C LYS A 8 23.05 18.66 15.84
N LYS A 9 22.96 17.46 15.26
CA LYS A 9 22.38 17.29 13.92
C LYS A 9 20.92 17.80 14.00
N LYS A 10 20.59 18.83 13.21
CA LYS A 10 19.19 19.23 12.97
C LYS A 10 18.52 18.06 12.26
N VAL A 11 17.68 17.30 12.96
CA VAL A 11 16.71 16.41 12.31
C VAL A 11 15.82 17.30 11.45
N ARG A 12 15.76 17.06 10.15
CA ARG A 12 14.87 17.81 9.26
C ARG A 12 13.44 17.43 9.63
N ALA A 13 12.52 18.39 9.70
CA ALA A 13 11.10 18.15 10.03
C ALA A 13 10.35 17.20 9.05
N VAL A 14 11.04 16.69 8.03
CA VAL A 14 10.54 15.74 7.03
C VAL A 14 10.49 14.30 7.57
N ASP A 15 11.06 14.04 8.76
CA ASP A 15 11.27 12.69 9.35
C ASP A 15 10.12 12.14 10.22
N MET A 16 8.92 12.74 10.22
CA MET A 16 7.90 12.38 11.22
C MET A 16 6.99 11.20 10.86
N HIS A 17 6.92 10.79 9.59
CA HIS A 17 6.07 9.69 9.15
C HIS A 17 6.90 8.48 8.72
N ARG A 18 6.51 7.30 9.18
CA ARG A 18 7.12 6.01 8.85
C ARG A 18 6.01 5.00 8.56
N LEU A 19 6.35 3.96 7.81
CA LEU A 19 5.43 2.82 7.66
C LEU A 19 5.08 2.25 9.03
N VAL A 20 3.80 1.98 9.21
CA VAL A 20 3.31 1.08 10.26
C VAL A 20 3.03 -0.28 9.65
N TYR A 21 3.20 -1.31 10.47
CA TYR A 21 3.07 -2.70 10.06
C TYR A 21 1.87 -3.37 10.76
N LEU A 22 1.46 -4.53 10.24
CA LEU A 22 0.43 -5.37 10.84
C LEU A 22 0.64 -5.53 12.36
N GLY A 23 -0.44 -5.39 13.12
CA GLY A 23 -0.42 -5.27 14.58
C GLY A 23 -0.53 -3.82 15.09
N ASN A 24 -0.32 -2.82 14.23
CA ASN A 24 -0.61 -1.43 14.56
C ASN A 24 -2.11 -1.11 14.38
N ALA A 25 -2.74 -0.54 15.41
CA ALA A 25 -4.17 -0.21 15.42
C ALA A 25 -4.60 0.74 14.29
N ALA A 26 -3.68 1.58 13.76
CA ALA A 26 -3.98 2.45 12.63
C ALA A 26 -4.46 1.67 11.40
N LEU A 27 -3.94 0.46 11.16
CA LEU A 27 -4.32 -0.38 10.01
C LEU A 27 -5.72 -1.01 10.14
N ARG A 28 -6.31 -0.98 11.33
CA ARG A 28 -7.66 -1.50 11.63
C ARG A 28 -8.68 -0.42 11.94
N THR A 29 -8.24 0.84 12.02
CA THR A 29 -9.10 1.97 12.38
C THR A 29 -9.72 2.61 11.13
N VAL A 30 -11.05 2.68 11.08
CA VAL A 30 -11.78 3.39 10.02
C VAL A 30 -11.39 4.86 10.00
N SER A 31 -10.96 5.34 8.84
CA SER A 31 -10.44 6.69 8.64
C SER A 31 -11.55 7.72 8.53
N ARG A 32 -11.28 8.91 9.08
CA ARG A 32 -12.20 10.06 9.04
C ARG A 32 -11.98 10.91 7.79
N ASP A 33 -13.01 11.61 7.34
CA ASP A 33 -12.88 12.53 6.19
C ASP A 33 -11.81 13.59 6.43
N VAL A 34 -11.06 13.90 5.37
CA VAL A 34 -10.17 15.05 5.31
C VAL A 34 -11.03 16.29 5.14
N LYS A 35 -10.98 17.21 6.12
CA LYS A 35 -11.70 18.49 6.07
C LYS A 35 -10.90 19.61 5.41
N ASP A 36 -9.58 19.54 5.53
CA ASP A 36 -8.65 20.56 5.03
C ASP A 36 -7.46 19.88 4.35
N VAL A 37 -7.42 19.98 3.02
CA VAL A 37 -6.39 19.37 2.17
C VAL A 37 -5.00 19.93 2.49
N MET A 38 -4.89 21.18 2.94
CA MET A 38 -3.60 21.81 3.24
C MET A 38 -2.92 21.16 4.45
N GLN A 39 -3.70 20.64 5.40
CA GLN A 39 -3.15 19.98 6.59
C GLN A 39 -2.49 18.63 6.28
N ILE A 40 -2.94 17.94 5.24
CA ILE A 40 -2.37 16.65 4.84
C ILE A 40 -1.22 16.80 3.84
N ALA A 41 -1.01 17.98 3.24
CA ALA A 41 0.02 18.19 2.23
C ALA A 41 1.46 17.80 2.69
N PRO A 42 1.90 18.12 3.93
CA PRO A 42 3.19 17.64 4.42
C PRO A 42 3.27 16.12 4.56
N VAL A 43 2.16 15.48 4.95
CA VAL A 43 2.05 14.01 5.08
C VAL A 43 2.13 13.36 3.70
N VAL A 44 1.37 13.88 2.73
CA VAL A 44 1.39 13.42 1.34
C VAL A 44 2.79 13.52 0.74
N LYS A 45 3.53 14.59 1.03
CA LYS A 45 4.93 14.73 0.61
C LYS A 45 5.82 13.63 1.20
N ALA A 46 5.69 13.33 2.49
CA ALA A 46 6.44 12.24 3.12
C ALA A 46 6.06 10.86 2.55
N MET A 47 4.76 10.64 2.34
CA MET A 47 4.25 9.40 1.72
C MET A 47 4.80 9.19 0.32
N LYS A 48 4.94 10.23 -0.51
CA LYS A 48 5.56 10.14 -1.85
C LYS A 48 7.00 9.63 -1.80
N SER A 49 7.79 10.08 -0.81
CA SER A 49 9.15 9.56 -0.61
C SER A 49 9.13 8.09 -0.18
N ILE A 50 8.29 7.74 0.80
CA ILE A 50 8.19 6.36 1.32
C ILE A 50 7.77 5.38 0.22
N VAL A 51 6.67 5.66 -0.48
CA VAL A 51 6.15 4.74 -1.52
C VAL A 51 7.16 4.59 -2.67
N GLY A 52 7.85 5.67 -3.04
CA GLY A 52 8.92 5.65 -4.05
C GLY A 52 10.12 4.81 -3.63
N GLU A 53 10.64 4.99 -2.41
CA GLU A 53 11.74 4.19 -1.84
C GLU A 53 11.44 2.70 -1.80
N HIS A 54 10.17 2.35 -1.60
CA HIS A 54 9.71 0.96 -1.57
C HIS A 54 9.21 0.43 -2.92
N GLN A 55 9.26 1.23 -4.00
CA GLN A 55 8.70 0.91 -5.32
C GLN A 55 7.23 0.41 -5.23
N GLY A 56 6.45 0.98 -4.31
CA GLY A 56 5.05 0.64 -4.11
C GLY A 56 4.16 1.24 -5.20
N LEU A 57 3.00 0.62 -5.45
CA LEU A 57 2.02 1.16 -6.40
C LEU A 57 1.01 2.11 -5.75
N GLY A 58 0.94 2.09 -4.42
CA GLY A 58 0.07 2.93 -3.62
C GLY A 58 0.52 2.95 -2.16
N LEU A 59 -0.02 3.90 -1.40
CA LEU A 59 0.18 4.03 0.03
C LEU A 59 -0.95 4.86 0.65
N ALA A 60 -1.66 4.32 1.63
CA ALA A 60 -2.74 4.98 2.33
C ALA A 60 -2.29 5.69 3.62
N GLY A 61 -3.01 6.76 4.01
CA GLY A 61 -2.75 7.51 5.25
C GLY A 61 -2.60 6.63 6.50
N PRO A 62 -3.48 5.63 6.73
CA PRO A 62 -3.36 4.68 7.83
C PRO A 62 -2.01 3.96 7.90
N GLN A 63 -1.40 3.66 6.76
CA GLN A 63 -0.10 2.98 6.69
C GLN A 63 1.07 3.85 7.14
N VAL A 64 0.84 5.15 7.36
CA VAL A 64 1.79 6.06 8.01
C VAL A 64 1.26 6.64 9.33
N GLY A 65 0.27 5.96 9.93
CA GLY A 65 -0.32 6.32 11.21
C GLY A 65 -1.30 7.50 11.16
N VAL A 66 -1.81 7.87 9.99
CA VAL A 66 -2.74 8.99 9.82
C VAL A 66 -4.10 8.47 9.33
N ASN A 67 -5.02 8.22 10.27
CA ASN A 67 -6.39 7.76 9.98
C ASN A 67 -7.31 8.87 9.46
N GLN A 68 -6.95 9.42 8.31
CA GLN A 68 -7.82 10.26 7.49
C GLN A 68 -7.96 9.67 6.08
N ARG A 69 -9.07 9.94 5.39
CA ARG A 69 -9.44 9.32 4.11
C ARG A 69 -8.64 9.89 2.94
N PHE A 70 -7.37 9.52 2.84
CA PHE A 70 -6.55 9.81 1.67
C PHE A 70 -5.49 8.75 1.41
N PHE A 71 -5.14 8.57 0.15
CA PHE A 71 -4.05 7.69 -0.27
C PHE A 71 -3.31 8.23 -1.48
N LEU A 72 -2.15 7.66 -1.76
CA LEU A 72 -1.42 7.82 -3.00
C LEU A 72 -1.65 6.59 -3.88
N MET A 73 -1.75 6.80 -5.19
CA MET A 73 -1.65 5.71 -6.18
C MET A 73 -0.84 6.19 -7.38
N ILE A 74 -0.23 5.25 -8.11
CA ILE A 74 0.48 5.54 -9.35
C ILE A 74 -0.41 6.29 -10.36
N GLU A 75 0.13 7.33 -11.01
CA GLU A 75 -0.59 8.10 -12.05
C GLU A 75 -0.55 7.41 -13.40
N SER A 76 0.60 6.80 -13.71
CA SER A 76 0.86 6.12 -14.97
C SER A 76 1.74 4.91 -14.73
N ILE A 77 1.48 3.87 -15.52
CA ILE A 77 2.38 2.72 -15.61
C ILE A 77 3.52 3.15 -16.55
N PRO A 78 4.80 3.13 -16.12
CA PRO A 78 5.90 3.53 -16.99
C PRO A 78 5.88 2.71 -18.29
N GLN A 79 5.92 3.39 -19.42
CA GLN A 79 6.01 2.76 -20.74
C GLN A 79 7.46 2.29 -20.95
N GLY A 80 7.82 1.16 -20.35
CA GLY A 80 9.04 0.39 -20.60
C GLY A 80 8.69 -1.08 -20.84
N ASN A 81 9.64 -2.00 -20.74
CA ASN A 81 9.35 -3.45 -20.72
C ASN A 81 8.64 -3.88 -19.41
N VAL A 82 7.56 -3.19 -19.05
CA VAL A 82 6.60 -3.57 -18.03
C VAL A 82 5.72 -4.68 -18.60
N ALA A 83 6.27 -5.88 -18.64
CA ALA A 83 5.41 -7.05 -18.72
C ALA A 83 4.56 -7.07 -17.44
N PHE A 84 3.31 -6.59 -17.52
CA PHE A 84 2.21 -7.09 -16.69
C PHE A 84 1.94 -8.52 -17.11
N GLY A 85 2.89 -9.39 -16.77
CA GLY A 85 2.97 -10.73 -17.30
C GLY A 85 3.86 -11.53 -16.39
N LEU A 86 3.25 -12.54 -15.77
CA LEU A 86 3.85 -13.77 -15.24
C LEU A 86 5.39 -13.79 -15.40
N CYS A 87 6.13 -13.31 -14.39
CA CYS A 87 7.53 -13.69 -14.20
C CYS A 87 7.56 -15.21 -14.20
N ASN A 88 7.94 -15.79 -15.34
CA ASN A 88 7.94 -17.22 -15.63
C ASN A 88 6.58 -17.91 -15.42
N ALA A 89 6.30 -18.94 -16.21
CA ALA A 89 5.02 -19.64 -16.29
C ALA A 89 4.60 -20.40 -15.00
N SER A 90 5.05 -19.99 -13.82
CA SER A 90 4.92 -20.75 -12.58
C SER A 90 4.62 -19.90 -11.34
N SER A 91 4.72 -18.57 -11.37
CA SER A 91 4.35 -17.72 -10.22
C SER A 91 4.07 -16.27 -10.65
N PRO A 92 2.88 -15.69 -10.41
CA PRO A 92 2.63 -14.29 -10.72
C PRO A 92 3.34 -13.39 -9.73
N CYS A 93 4.12 -12.44 -10.23
CA CYS A 93 4.75 -11.38 -9.46
C CYS A 93 4.79 -10.10 -10.31
N ILE A 94 4.68 -8.95 -9.65
CA ILE A 94 4.98 -7.66 -10.27
C ILE A 94 6.50 -7.58 -10.38
N CYS A 95 7.03 -8.03 -11.51
CA CYS A 95 8.45 -7.96 -11.88
C CYS A 95 8.61 -7.10 -13.14
N GLY A 96 8.00 -5.92 -13.16
CA GLY A 96 8.38 -4.94 -14.17
C GLY A 96 9.84 -4.58 -13.96
N VAL A 97 10.69 -4.81 -14.97
CA VAL A 97 11.94 -4.07 -15.08
C VAL A 97 11.52 -2.63 -15.38
N VAL A 98 11.25 -1.86 -14.33
CA VAL A 98 11.28 -0.41 -14.46
C VAL A 98 12.73 -0.06 -14.72
N ASP A 99 12.96 0.66 -15.82
CA ASP A 99 14.22 1.34 -16.03
C ASP A 99 14.52 2.16 -14.76
N ASP A 100 15.70 1.95 -14.17
CA ASP A 100 16.07 2.49 -12.85
C ASP A 100 16.01 4.04 -12.84
N ASP A 101 16.07 4.64 -14.03
CA ASP A 101 16.13 6.09 -14.25
C ASP A 101 14.75 6.78 -14.36
N THR A 102 13.62 6.06 -14.39
CA THR A 102 12.28 6.70 -14.45
C THR A 102 11.48 6.49 -13.16
N PRO A 103 11.43 7.48 -12.26
CA PRO A 103 10.68 7.35 -11.01
C PRO A 103 9.17 7.27 -11.28
N PHE A 104 8.48 6.44 -10.52
CA PHE A 104 7.01 6.44 -10.50
C PHE A 104 6.47 7.80 -10.09
N THR A 105 5.40 8.24 -10.76
CA THR A 105 4.62 9.42 -10.35
C THR A 105 3.34 8.98 -9.64
N TYR A 106 2.90 9.80 -8.67
CA TYR A 106 1.79 9.45 -7.78
C TYR A 106 0.78 10.60 -7.64
N GLU A 107 -0.50 10.27 -7.82
CA GLU A 107 -1.62 11.15 -7.54
C GLU A 107 -2.11 10.94 -6.11
N ALA A 108 -2.50 12.04 -5.45
CA ALA A 108 -3.18 11.98 -4.17
C ALA A 108 -4.68 11.89 -4.41
N VAL A 109 -5.31 10.93 -3.76
CA VAL A 109 -6.74 10.65 -3.81
C VAL A 109 -7.32 10.91 -2.43
N ILE A 110 -8.17 11.93 -2.31
CA ILE A 110 -8.69 12.43 -1.04
C ILE A 110 -10.21 12.26 -1.00
N ASN A 111 -10.71 11.79 0.14
CA ASN A 111 -12.11 11.41 0.36
C ASN A 111 -12.70 10.58 -0.78
N PRO A 112 -12.04 9.47 -1.18
CA PRO A 112 -12.48 8.64 -2.30
C PRO A 112 -13.82 7.96 -2.05
N VAL A 113 -14.59 7.84 -3.14
CA VAL A 113 -15.83 7.06 -3.24
C VAL A 113 -15.80 6.25 -4.52
N ILE A 114 -16.18 4.97 -4.45
CA ILE A 114 -16.49 4.14 -5.61
C ILE A 114 -17.99 4.27 -5.87
N ASN A 115 -18.35 4.89 -6.99
CA ASN A 115 -19.74 5.10 -7.41
C ASN A 115 -20.34 3.82 -8.01
N SER A 116 -19.54 3.05 -8.76
CA SER A 116 -19.98 1.82 -9.42
C SER A 116 -18.83 0.82 -9.53
N LYS A 117 -19.15 -0.47 -9.68
CA LYS A 117 -18.21 -1.56 -9.93
C LYS A 117 -18.73 -2.45 -11.05
N SER A 118 -17.86 -2.94 -11.91
CA SER A 118 -18.20 -3.96 -12.89
C SER A 118 -18.60 -5.28 -12.23
N ALA A 119 -19.46 -6.05 -12.89
CA ALA A 119 -19.72 -7.45 -12.52
C ALA A 119 -18.51 -8.36 -12.79
N ALA A 120 -17.71 -8.04 -13.81
CA ALA A 120 -16.46 -8.72 -14.09
C ALA A 120 -15.45 -8.49 -12.95
N VAL A 121 -14.83 -9.59 -12.51
CA VAL A 121 -13.81 -9.60 -11.45
C VAL A 121 -12.54 -10.28 -11.94
N THR A 122 -11.40 -9.79 -11.50
CA THR A 122 -10.09 -10.39 -11.76
C THR A 122 -9.50 -10.92 -10.46
N LYS A 123 -8.82 -12.06 -10.52
CA LYS A 123 -8.01 -12.61 -9.42
C LYS A 123 -6.56 -12.32 -9.72
N ASP A 124 -5.86 -11.71 -8.77
CA ASP A 124 -4.42 -11.46 -8.90
C ASP A 124 -3.77 -11.42 -7.51
N PHE A 125 -2.45 -11.52 -7.48
CA PHE A 125 -1.66 -11.41 -6.27
C PHE A 125 -1.55 -9.94 -5.82
N GLU A 126 -1.87 -9.69 -4.56
CA GLU A 126 -1.65 -8.42 -3.88
C GLU A 126 -0.59 -8.60 -2.78
N GLY A 127 0.31 -7.63 -2.67
CA GLY A 127 1.16 -7.45 -1.50
C GLY A 127 0.84 -6.10 -0.83
N CYS A 128 1.40 -5.85 0.35
CA CYS A 128 1.18 -4.61 1.08
C CYS A 128 2.46 -4.16 1.76
N LEU A 129 2.79 -2.86 1.69
CA LEU A 129 3.97 -2.30 2.37
C LEU A 129 3.91 -2.45 3.90
N SER A 130 2.70 -2.52 4.45
CA SER A 130 2.44 -2.76 5.88
C SER A 130 2.45 -4.24 6.27
N PHE A 131 2.59 -5.16 5.32
CA PHE A 131 2.78 -6.59 5.57
C PHE A 131 3.82 -7.17 4.59
N PRO A 132 5.10 -6.80 4.77
CA PRO A 132 6.15 -7.11 3.82
C PRO A 132 6.47 -8.61 3.77
N GLY A 133 6.84 -9.09 2.58
CA GLY A 133 7.32 -10.46 2.38
C GLY A 133 6.24 -11.49 2.05
N TYR A 134 4.97 -11.07 1.94
CA TYR A 134 3.86 -11.94 1.58
C TYR A 134 3.02 -11.35 0.46
N GLN A 135 2.42 -12.24 -0.33
CA GLN A 135 1.39 -11.89 -1.31
C GLN A 135 0.23 -12.87 -1.23
N GLY A 136 -1.00 -12.38 -1.39
CA GLY A 136 -2.20 -13.19 -1.41
C GLY A 136 -3.06 -12.96 -2.63
N VAL A 137 -3.76 -13.98 -3.09
CA VAL A 137 -4.68 -13.87 -4.23
C VAL A 137 -5.97 -13.19 -3.79
N VAL A 138 -6.31 -12.06 -4.40
CA VAL A 138 -7.50 -11.26 -4.06
C VAL A 138 -8.33 -11.01 -5.32
N SER A 139 -9.65 -11.17 -5.17
CA SER A 139 -10.62 -10.84 -6.21
C SER A 139 -11.00 -9.36 -6.16
N ARG A 140 -10.93 -8.65 -7.29
CA ARG A 140 -11.29 -7.22 -7.41
C ARG A 140 -12.15 -6.99 -8.63
N ALA A 141 -13.03 -5.98 -8.58
CA ALA A 141 -13.74 -5.53 -9.77
C ALA A 141 -12.74 -5.05 -10.81
N GLU A 142 -12.92 -5.46 -12.05
CA GLU A 142 -12.03 -5.10 -13.16
C GLU A 142 -12.11 -3.61 -13.50
N VAL A 143 -13.32 -3.04 -13.41
CA VAL A 143 -13.60 -1.63 -13.70
C VAL A 143 -14.39 -1.03 -12.54
N ILE A 144 -14.04 0.21 -12.17
CA ILE A 144 -14.73 1.02 -11.16
C ILE A 144 -14.92 2.45 -11.66
N ASP A 145 -16.02 3.08 -11.28
CA ASP A 145 -16.20 4.53 -11.43
C ASP A 145 -15.99 5.20 -10.08
N VAL A 146 -15.15 6.24 -10.03
CA VAL A 146 -14.75 6.87 -8.76
C VAL A 146 -14.93 8.38 -8.76
N THR A 147 -15.15 8.90 -7.56
CA THR A 147 -15.15 10.34 -7.26
C THR A 147 -14.19 10.60 -6.11
N TYR A 148 -13.37 11.64 -6.22
CA TYR A 148 -12.43 12.04 -5.18
C TYR A 148 -11.94 13.49 -5.38
N THR A 149 -11.19 14.00 -4.42
CA THR A 149 -10.50 15.30 -4.50
C THR A 149 -9.00 15.10 -4.62
N THR A 150 -8.35 15.89 -5.46
CA THR A 150 -6.89 15.90 -5.63
C THR A 150 -6.21 16.84 -4.64
N LEU A 151 -4.88 16.75 -4.50
CA LEU A 151 -4.12 17.59 -3.57
C LEU A 151 -4.24 19.11 -3.83
N ASP A 152 -4.45 19.50 -5.09
CA ASP A 152 -4.69 20.88 -5.51
C ASP A 152 -6.15 21.33 -5.33
N GLY A 153 -7.00 20.49 -4.73
CA GLY A 153 -8.39 20.80 -4.40
C GLY A 153 -9.37 20.61 -5.56
N ARG A 154 -8.93 20.09 -6.72
CA ARG A 154 -9.85 19.76 -7.82
C ARG A 154 -10.69 18.54 -7.46
N LYS A 155 -11.99 18.61 -7.78
CA LYS A 155 -12.89 17.47 -7.67
C LYS A 155 -12.87 16.69 -8.97
N ILE A 156 -12.59 15.40 -8.86
CA ILE A 156 -12.69 14.43 -9.96
C ILE A 156 -13.99 13.67 -9.76
N GLU A 157 -14.87 13.71 -10.74
CA GLU A 157 -16.19 13.06 -10.69
C GLU A 157 -16.30 11.99 -11.78
N ASN A 158 -16.85 10.83 -11.42
CA ASN A 158 -17.13 9.72 -12.34
C ASN A 158 -15.94 9.32 -13.24
N ARG A 159 -14.72 9.32 -12.69
CA ARG A 159 -13.54 8.82 -13.41
C ARG A 159 -13.61 7.30 -13.44
N THR A 160 -13.61 6.72 -14.64
CA THR A 160 -13.50 5.26 -14.81
C THR A 160 -12.03 4.84 -14.68
N LEU A 161 -11.77 3.88 -13.79
CA LEU A 161 -10.49 3.20 -13.65
C LEU A 161 -10.66 1.72 -14.00
N ALA A 162 -9.66 1.13 -14.63
CA ALA A 162 -9.67 -0.27 -15.05
C ALA A 162 -8.39 -1.00 -14.67
N ASN A 163 -8.45 -2.32 -14.62
CA ASN A 163 -7.33 -3.24 -14.45
C ASN A 163 -6.49 -2.88 -13.21
N LEU A 164 -5.20 -2.62 -13.38
CA LEU A 164 -4.29 -2.29 -12.29
C LEU A 164 -4.73 -1.06 -11.50
N HIS A 165 -5.12 0.03 -12.15
CA HIS A 165 -5.52 1.25 -11.45
C HIS A 165 -6.78 1.00 -10.62
N ALA A 166 -7.74 0.24 -11.14
CA ALA A 166 -8.92 -0.18 -10.38
C ALA A 166 -8.54 -1.06 -9.17
N ARG A 167 -7.59 -1.98 -9.32
CA ARG A 167 -7.10 -2.84 -8.24
C ARG A 167 -6.39 -2.05 -7.15
N VAL A 168 -5.43 -1.20 -7.52
CA VAL A 168 -4.69 -0.34 -6.57
C VAL A 168 -5.68 0.56 -5.83
N PHE A 169 -6.59 1.24 -6.53
CA PHE A 169 -7.60 2.08 -5.89
C PHE A 169 -8.44 1.30 -4.86
N GLN A 170 -8.90 0.10 -5.21
CA GLN A 170 -9.67 -0.75 -4.29
C GLN A 170 -8.84 -1.22 -3.08
N HIS A 171 -7.54 -1.51 -3.27
CA HIS A 171 -6.64 -1.87 -2.19
C HIS A 171 -6.40 -0.70 -1.23
N GLU A 172 -6.07 0.48 -1.75
CA GLU A 172 -5.80 1.65 -0.93
C GLU A 172 -7.08 2.17 -0.24
N LEU A 173 -8.24 2.03 -0.88
CA LEU A 173 -9.52 2.33 -0.26
C LEU A 173 -9.82 1.41 0.93
N ASP A 174 -9.53 0.12 0.82
CA ASP A 174 -9.72 -0.84 1.92
C ASP A 174 -8.94 -0.41 3.17
N HIS A 175 -7.70 0.09 3.00
CA HIS A 175 -6.93 0.61 4.12
C HIS A 175 -7.63 1.77 4.84
N LEU A 176 -8.35 2.62 4.11
CA LEU A 176 -9.13 3.71 4.72
C LEU A 176 -10.28 3.18 5.57
N ASP A 177 -10.78 1.99 5.26
CA ASP A 177 -11.87 1.33 5.97
C ASP A 177 -11.36 0.32 7.02
N GLY A 178 -10.05 0.29 7.30
CA GLY A 178 -9.44 -0.61 8.28
C GLY A 178 -9.30 -2.07 7.80
N VAL A 179 -9.45 -2.29 6.50
CA VAL A 179 -9.41 -3.60 5.86
C VAL A 179 -8.05 -3.79 5.19
N MET A 180 -7.45 -4.96 5.43
CA MET A 180 -6.20 -5.40 4.81
C MET A 180 -6.52 -6.41 3.71
N PHE A 181 -5.63 -6.55 2.72
CA PHE A 181 -5.80 -7.58 1.68
C PHE A 181 -5.92 -9.01 2.27
N LEU A 182 -5.29 -9.25 3.44
CA LEU A 182 -5.37 -10.50 4.21
C LEU A 182 -6.81 -10.91 4.52
N ASP A 183 -7.71 -9.95 4.74
CA ASP A 183 -9.11 -10.19 5.05
C ASP A 183 -9.93 -10.58 3.80
N LYS A 184 -9.36 -10.41 2.61
CA LYS A 184 -10.00 -10.65 1.30
C LYS A 184 -9.33 -11.74 0.48
N ILE A 185 -8.39 -12.48 1.07
CA ILE A 185 -7.71 -13.59 0.40
C ILE A 185 -8.75 -14.61 -0.06
N ASP A 186 -8.63 -15.03 -1.32
CA ASP A 186 -9.46 -16.07 -1.90
C ASP A 186 -8.97 -17.46 -1.47
N MET A 187 -9.60 -17.98 -0.43
CA MET A 187 -9.33 -19.29 0.14
C MET A 187 -9.67 -20.46 -0.78
N SER A 188 -10.35 -20.24 -1.91
CA SER A 188 -10.61 -21.30 -2.88
C SER A 188 -9.38 -21.67 -3.71
N VAL A 189 -8.29 -20.90 -3.62
CA VAL A 189 -7.04 -21.15 -4.34
C VAL A 189 -6.13 -22.06 -3.50
N ARG A 190 -5.47 -23.04 -4.14
CA ARG A 190 -4.63 -24.05 -3.45
C ARG A 190 -3.48 -23.45 -2.64
N SER A 191 -2.92 -22.32 -3.06
CA SER A 191 -1.87 -21.57 -2.38
C SER A 191 -2.24 -20.09 -2.35
N PRO A 192 -3.21 -19.69 -1.49
CA PRO A 192 -3.85 -18.39 -1.59
C PRO A 192 -3.00 -17.29 -0.95
N LEU A 193 -1.98 -17.65 -0.16
CA LEU A 193 -0.94 -16.79 0.41
C LEU A 193 0.42 -17.42 0.11
N ILE A 194 1.36 -16.62 -0.40
CA ILE A 194 2.72 -17.05 -0.70
C ILE A 194 3.73 -16.11 -0.03
N VAL A 195 4.88 -16.66 0.34
CA VAL A 195 6.04 -15.88 0.81
C VAL A 195 6.83 -15.42 -0.39
N VAL A 196 7.05 -14.11 -0.50
CA VAL A 196 7.88 -13.52 -1.55
C VAL A 196 9.17 -13.03 -0.93
N TRP A 197 10.23 -13.81 -1.09
CA TRP A 197 11.57 -13.43 -0.65
C TRP A 197 12.13 -12.32 -1.55
N ARG A 198 12.04 -11.06 -1.10
CA ARG A 198 12.94 -10.01 -1.62
C ARG A 198 14.30 -10.21 -0.97
N ARG A 199 15.34 -10.37 -1.80
CA ARG A 199 16.74 -10.61 -1.40
C ARG A 199 17.39 -9.43 -0.63
N SER A 200 16.63 -8.40 -0.26
CA SER A 200 17.17 -7.23 0.42
C SER A 200 16.15 -6.65 1.41
N LEU A 201 16.63 -6.50 2.65
CA LEU A 201 16.20 -5.63 3.76
C LEU A 201 15.72 -6.36 5.03
N LEU A 202 16.72 -6.51 5.91
CA LEU A 202 16.62 -6.73 7.35
C LEU A 202 15.82 -5.60 8.01
N HIS A 203 14.57 -5.81 8.41
CA HIS A 203 13.89 -4.90 9.34
C HIS A 203 13.39 -5.67 10.55
N ARG A 204 14.25 -5.83 11.58
CA ARG A 204 13.98 -6.52 12.87
C ARG A 204 12.88 -5.87 13.75
N GLN A 205 11.87 -5.23 13.17
CA GLN A 205 10.80 -4.50 13.88
C GLN A 205 9.40 -4.85 13.37
N THR A 206 9.24 -5.90 12.57
CA THR A 206 7.93 -6.47 12.21
C THR A 206 7.73 -7.77 13.00
N LEU A 207 6.49 -8.11 13.37
CA LEU A 207 6.12 -9.41 13.99
C LEU A 207 6.61 -10.62 13.14
N ILE A 208 6.90 -10.36 11.86
CA ILE A 208 7.28 -11.32 10.82
C ILE A 208 8.76 -11.75 10.91
N HIS A 209 9.58 -11.07 11.72
CA HIS A 209 10.97 -11.47 11.96
C HIS A 209 11.18 -12.24 13.27
N ASP A 210 10.10 -12.57 13.99
CA ASP A 210 10.16 -13.55 15.06
C ASP A 210 10.26 -14.95 14.45
N ASP A 211 11.22 -15.75 14.91
CA ASP A 211 11.37 -17.14 14.44
C ASP A 211 10.13 -17.99 14.78
N GLU A 212 9.30 -17.51 15.73
CA GLU A 212 7.99 -18.08 16.05
C GLU A 212 6.92 -17.84 14.95
N PHE A 213 7.05 -16.78 14.14
CA PHE A 213 6.12 -16.47 13.04
C PHE A 213 6.45 -17.25 11.76
N ARG A 214 7.72 -17.63 11.58
CA ARG A 214 8.21 -18.41 10.43
C ARG A 214 7.80 -19.89 10.46
N SER A 215 7.50 -20.40 11.64
CA SER A 215 7.13 -21.80 11.88
C SER A 215 5.62 -22.04 11.92
N ARG A 216 4.82 -20.97 11.95
CA ARG A 216 3.36 -21.01 12.07
C ARG A 216 2.70 -21.21 10.71
N ASP A 217 1.69 -22.08 10.67
CA ASP A 217 0.91 -22.29 9.47
C ASP A 217 -0.08 -21.13 9.24
N TYR A 218 -0.73 -21.12 8.08
CA TYR A 218 -1.69 -20.07 7.72
C TYR A 218 -2.88 -19.98 8.72
N LEU A 219 -3.26 -21.08 9.36
CA LEU A 219 -4.34 -21.14 10.33
C LEU A 219 -3.92 -20.50 11.67
N ASP A 220 -2.67 -20.70 12.09
CA ASP A 220 -2.09 -20.04 13.27
C ASP A 220 -2.04 -18.52 13.11
N LEU A 221 -1.78 -18.03 11.90
CA LEU A 221 -1.83 -16.60 11.56
C LEU A 221 -3.25 -16.05 11.58
N GLN A 222 -4.24 -16.84 11.15
CA GLN A 222 -5.65 -16.45 11.24
C GLN A 222 -6.16 -16.37 12.68
N MET A 223 -5.68 -17.23 13.58
CA MET A 223 -6.08 -17.21 14.99
C MET A 223 -5.55 -15.96 15.72
N LEU A 224 -4.31 -15.57 15.44
CA LEU A 224 -3.72 -14.32 15.95
C LEU A 224 -4.43 -13.04 15.48
N LEU A 225 -5.23 -13.12 14.40
CA LEU A 225 -5.98 -11.99 13.84
C LEU A 225 -7.44 -11.95 14.30
N LYS A 226 -7.92 -12.97 15.03
CA LYS A 226 -9.31 -13.08 15.49
C LYS A 226 -9.50 -12.86 16.99
N ASP A 227 -8.42 -12.89 17.74
CA ASP A 227 -8.47 -12.67 19.18
C ASP A 227 -8.03 -11.23 19.49
N ASP A 228 -9.03 -10.36 19.66
CA ASP A 228 -8.95 -9.10 20.43
C ASP A 228 -8.93 -9.41 21.94
#